data_AF-A0A060C6P3-F1
#
_entry.id   AF-A0A060C6P3-F1
#
_cell.length_a   1.000
_cell.length_b   1.000
_cell.length_c   1.000
_cell.angle_alpha   90.00
_cell.angle_beta   90.00
_cell.angle_gamma   90.00
#
_symmetry.space_group_name_H-M   'P 1'
#
loop_
_entity.id
_entity.type
_entity.pdbx_description
1 polymer ?
#
loop_
_entity_poly.entity_id
_entity_poly.type
_entity_poly.pdbx_seq_one_letter_code
_entity_poly.pdbx_strand_id
1 'polypeptide(L)'
;QMVTGGASTRSSSLSVSESHLENELLRIHFDTAGEITSIFDKTRNRETLEAGRTANRLIAYEDKPMEWDAWDIDRYFEEQFWPLSDAKPLVFFPALTVLSANAVYTGKNRNHR
;
A
#
# COMPACT_ATOMS: atom_id res chain seq x y z
N GLN A 1 -47.28 -12.25 18.60
CA GLN A 1 -47.19 -10.78 18.71
C GLN A 1 -45.92 -10.35 17.97
N MET A 2 -46.07 -9.71 16.81
CA MET A 2 -44.92 -9.23 16.04
C MET A 2 -44.47 -7.88 16.64
N VAL A 3 -43.24 -7.80 17.11
CA VAL A 3 -42.63 -6.54 17.55
C VAL A 3 -42.08 -5.84 16.30
N THR A 4 -42.76 -4.80 15.85
CA THR A 4 -42.26 -3.91 14.81
C THR A 4 -41.20 -3.01 15.44
N GLY A 5 -39.92 -3.35 15.25
CA GLY A 5 -38.81 -2.49 15.65
C GLY A 5 -38.86 -1.20 14.85
N GLY A 6 -39.22 -0.08 15.48
CA GLY A 6 -39.11 1.23 14.89
C GLY A 6 -37.64 1.54 14.61
N ALA A 7 -37.26 1.56 13.32
CA ALA A 7 -35.96 2.06 12.90
C ALA A 7 -35.91 3.58 13.20
N SER A 8 -35.33 3.94 14.34
CA SER A 8 -34.98 5.32 14.63
C SER A 8 -33.83 5.71 13.71
N THR A 9 -34.11 6.51 12.69
CA THR A 9 -33.10 7.10 11.83
C THR A 9 -32.20 7.99 12.69
N ARG A 10 -31.03 7.49 13.09
CA ARG A 10 -30.03 8.30 13.79
C ARG A 10 -29.47 9.32 12.80
N SER A 11 -29.87 10.57 12.95
CA SER A 11 -29.17 11.68 12.30
C SER A 11 -27.80 11.81 12.95
N SER A 12 -26.72 11.56 12.20
CA SER A 12 -25.35 11.78 12.65
C SER A 12 -24.78 13.02 11.97
N SER A 13 -24.07 13.86 12.73
CA SER A 13 -23.35 15.06 12.26
C SER A 13 -22.08 14.75 11.46
N LEU A 14 -22.07 13.65 10.72
CA LEU A 14 -20.92 13.20 9.96
C LEU A 14 -20.65 14.15 8.79
N SER A 15 -19.46 14.72 8.75
CA SER A 15 -18.92 15.54 7.65
C SER A 15 -17.81 14.77 6.95
N VAL A 16 -17.85 14.69 5.62
CA VAL A 16 -16.92 13.88 4.82
C VAL A 16 -16.50 14.62 3.55
N SER A 17 -15.20 14.57 3.23
CA SER A 17 -14.64 14.89 1.92
C SER A 17 -13.46 13.95 1.62
N GLU A 18 -12.79 14.12 0.48
CA GLU A 18 -11.60 13.34 0.13
C GLU A 18 -10.46 13.48 1.14
N SER A 19 -10.33 14.64 1.80
CA SER A 19 -9.24 14.96 2.72
C SER A 19 -9.67 15.13 4.17
N HIS A 20 -10.94 14.84 4.49
CA HIS A 20 -11.53 15.16 5.78
C HIS A 20 -12.63 14.18 6.21
N LEU A 21 -12.61 13.80 7.49
CA LEU A 21 -13.67 13.04 8.13
C LEU A 21 -13.88 13.56 9.55
N GLU A 22 -15.08 14.04 9.87
CA GLU A 22 -15.38 14.63 11.17
C GLU A 22 -16.77 14.23 11.67
N ASN A 23 -16.86 13.98 12.98
CA ASN A 23 -18.11 13.81 13.71
C ASN A 23 -17.98 14.47 15.10
N GLU A 24 -18.92 14.22 16.01
CA GLU A 24 -18.86 14.79 17.38
C GLU A 24 -17.62 14.40 18.19
N LEU A 25 -16.97 13.27 17.86
CA LEU A 25 -15.89 12.69 18.66
C LEU A 25 -14.51 12.99 18.07
N LEU A 26 -14.39 12.95 16.75
CA LEU A 26 -13.11 12.97 16.03
C LEU A 26 -13.13 13.97 14.88
N ARG A 27 -11.96 14.52 14.59
CA ARG A 27 -11.63 15.17 13.31
C ARG A 27 -10.38 14.52 12.74
N ILE A 28 -10.46 14.06 11.50
CA ILE A 28 -9.41 13.34 10.80
C ILE A 28 -9.09 14.07 9.50
N HIS A 29 -7.80 14.16 9.18
CA HIS A 29 -7.30 14.68 7.90
C HIS A 29 -6.49 13.63 7.16
N PHE A 30 -6.62 13.62 5.84
CA PHE A 30 -5.89 12.74 4.94
C PHE A 30 -4.99 13.54 3.99
N ASP A 31 -3.87 12.96 3.59
CA ASP A 31 -3.08 13.46 2.47
C ASP A 31 -3.62 12.91 1.12
N THR A 32 -2.94 13.26 0.03
CA THR A 32 -3.30 12.81 -1.33
C THR A 32 -3.07 11.32 -1.58
N ALA A 33 -2.28 10.66 -0.74
CA ALA A 33 -2.04 9.21 -0.79
C ALA A 33 -3.06 8.42 0.06
N GLY A 34 -3.93 9.12 0.80
CA GLY A 34 -4.91 8.51 1.71
C GLY A 34 -4.31 8.12 3.08
N GLU A 35 -3.10 8.57 3.39
CA GLU A 35 -2.53 8.42 4.72
C GLU A 35 -3.15 9.46 5.66
N ILE A 36 -3.34 9.07 6.92
CA ILE A 36 -3.92 9.95 7.93
C ILE A 36 -2.83 10.85 8.49
N THR A 37 -3.00 12.17 8.36
CA THR A 37 -2.04 13.19 8.81
C THR A 37 -2.40 13.80 10.17
N SER A 38 -3.66 13.66 10.61
CA SER A 38 -4.13 14.12 11.92
C SER A 38 -5.32 13.28 12.39
N ILE A 39 -5.35 12.98 13.69
CA ILE A 39 -6.48 12.38 14.40
C ILE A 39 -6.69 13.17 15.70
N PHE A 40 -7.54 14.20 15.60
CA PHE A 40 -7.87 15.03 16.74
C PHE A 40 -9.03 14.43 17.55
N ASP A 41 -8.76 14.05 18.80
CA ASP A 41 -9.75 13.59 19.77
C ASP A 41 -10.39 14.81 20.46
N LYS A 42 -11.65 15.11 20.10
CA LYS A 42 -12.41 16.24 20.66
C LYS A 42 -12.80 16.03 22.11
N THR A 43 -12.94 14.78 22.55
CA THR A 43 -13.35 14.45 23.93
C THR A 43 -12.25 14.76 24.94
N ARG A 44 -11.00 14.68 24.51
CA ARG A 44 -9.81 14.93 25.33
C ARG A 44 -8.99 16.12 24.85
N ASN A 45 -9.48 16.83 23.83
CA ASN A 45 -8.87 18.01 23.24
C ASN A 45 -7.37 17.82 22.94
N ARG A 46 -7.01 16.73 22.24
CA ARG A 46 -5.61 16.43 21.90
C ARG A 46 -5.46 15.85 20.49
N GLU A 47 -4.30 16.08 19.92
CA GLU A 47 -3.81 15.34 18.76
C GLU A 47 -3.33 13.94 19.20
N THR A 48 -3.73 12.89 18.46
CA THR A 48 -3.39 11.50 18.80
C THR A 48 -2.15 11.02 18.07
N LEU A 49 -1.84 11.61 16.91
CA LEU A 49 -0.63 11.30 16.16
C LEU A 49 0.56 12.11 16.68
N GLU A 50 1.74 11.49 16.66
CA GLU A 50 2.98 12.20 16.90
C GLU A 50 3.26 13.20 15.75
N ALA A 51 3.82 14.36 16.08
CA ALA A 51 4.13 15.39 15.10
C ALA A 51 5.01 14.85 13.96
N GLY A 52 4.56 15.05 12.73
CA GLY A 52 5.29 14.60 11.53
C GLY A 52 5.20 13.09 11.27
N ARG A 53 4.26 12.38 11.92
CA ARG A 53 3.95 10.97 11.63
C ARG A 53 2.59 10.86 10.97
N THR A 54 2.47 9.87 10.09
CA THR A 54 1.23 9.50 9.42
C THR A 54 0.77 8.12 9.89
N ALA A 55 -0.54 7.90 9.87
CA ALA A 55 -1.16 6.60 10.13
C ALA A 55 -1.84 6.06 8.87
N ASN A 56 -2.37 4.83 8.93
CA ASN A 56 -2.97 4.15 7.77
C ASN A 56 -2.00 4.05 6.56
N ARG A 57 -0.70 3.90 6.82
CA ARG A 57 0.28 3.72 5.75
C ARG A 57 0.17 2.31 5.18
N LEU A 58 -0.02 2.22 3.87
CA LEU A 58 0.05 0.95 3.15
C LEU A 58 1.50 0.69 2.76
N ILE A 59 2.03 -0.46 3.15
CA ILE A 59 3.42 -0.84 2.92
C ILE A 59 3.43 -2.26 2.36
N ALA A 60 4.08 -2.43 1.20
CA ALA A 60 4.39 -3.75 0.67
C ALA A 60 5.71 -4.23 1.28
N TYR A 61 5.75 -5.50 1.68
CA TYR A 61 6.95 -6.16 2.18
C TYR A 61 7.34 -7.29 1.22
N GLU A 62 8.63 -7.57 1.13
CA GLU A 62 9.11 -8.74 0.39
C GLU A 62 8.78 -10.01 1.18
N ASP A 63 8.19 -10.99 0.51
CA ASP A 63 7.87 -12.30 1.07
C ASP A 63 8.85 -13.34 0.49
N LYS A 64 9.87 -13.72 1.28
CA LYS A 64 10.91 -14.68 0.90
C LYS A 64 10.78 -15.94 1.75
N PRO A 65 10.25 -17.06 1.21
CA PRO A 65 10.10 -18.28 1.99
C PRO A 65 11.48 -18.88 2.33
N MET A 66 11.76 -19.07 3.61
CA MET A 66 13.02 -19.67 4.06
C MET A 66 13.00 -21.21 4.02
N GLU A 67 11.86 -21.84 4.35
CA GLU A 67 11.54 -23.24 4.07
C GLU A 67 10.04 -23.45 4.37
N TRP A 68 9.30 -23.91 3.38
CA TRP A 68 7.83 -24.03 3.25
C TRP A 68 6.96 -24.12 4.52
N ASP A 69 6.35 -23.00 4.92
CA ASP A 69 4.94 -22.98 5.33
C ASP A 69 4.33 -21.58 5.13
N ALA A 70 3.17 -21.48 4.45
CA ALA A 70 2.44 -20.24 4.18
C ALA A 70 1.76 -19.64 5.44
N TRP A 71 2.26 -20.00 6.62
CA TRP A 71 1.72 -19.69 7.94
C TRP A 71 2.71 -18.91 8.81
N ASP A 72 3.96 -18.78 8.36
CA ASP A 72 4.99 -18.02 9.06
C ASP A 72 5.27 -16.68 8.37
N ILE A 73 5.45 -15.65 9.19
CA ILE A 73 6.03 -14.38 8.75
C ILE A 73 7.50 -14.42 9.18
N ASP A 74 8.40 -14.44 8.21
CA ASP A 74 9.82 -14.51 8.47
C ASP A 74 10.31 -13.30 9.27
N ARG A 75 11.23 -13.51 10.22
CA ARG A 75 11.82 -12.44 11.07
C ARG A 75 12.38 -11.27 10.26
N TYR A 76 12.79 -11.53 9.02
CA TYR A 76 13.47 -10.59 8.13
C TYR A 76 12.53 -9.89 7.14
N PHE A 77 11.20 -10.05 7.26
CA PHE A 77 10.25 -9.41 6.35
C PHE A 77 10.37 -7.87 6.33
N GLU A 78 10.82 -7.27 7.44
CA GLU A 78 11.02 -5.82 7.55
C GLU A 78 12.27 -5.31 6.79
N GLU A 79 13.14 -6.20 6.31
CA GLU A 79 14.40 -5.79 5.64
C GLU A 79 14.17 -5.17 4.27
N GLN A 80 13.09 -5.54 3.57
CA GLN A 80 12.75 -5.03 2.24
C GLN A 80 11.28 -4.61 2.21
N PHE A 81 11.04 -3.30 2.10
CA PHE A 81 9.70 -2.74 2.12
C PHE A 81 9.57 -1.54 1.17
N TRP A 82 8.35 -1.31 0.70
CA TRP A 82 7.99 -0.24 -0.22
C TRP A 82 6.68 0.43 0.26
N PRO A 83 6.74 1.65 0.80
CA PRO A 83 5.55 2.45 1.06
C PRO A 83 4.80 2.73 -0.24
N LEU A 84 3.48 2.54 -0.25
CA LEU A 84 2.66 2.75 -1.44
C LEU A 84 2.40 4.23 -1.71
N SER A 85 2.54 5.10 -0.71
CA SER A 85 2.48 6.55 -0.87
C SER A 85 3.56 7.09 -1.81
N ASP A 86 4.73 6.43 -1.84
CA ASP A 86 5.85 6.77 -2.71
C ASP A 86 5.87 5.96 -4.02
N ALA A 87 4.98 4.98 -4.16
CA ALA A 87 5.08 3.99 -5.23
C ALA A 87 4.67 4.59 -6.58
N LYS A 88 5.61 4.58 -7.53
CA LYS A 88 5.26 4.57 -8.95
C LYS A 88 4.58 3.23 -9.25
N PRO A 89 3.54 3.18 -10.11
CA PRO A 89 2.92 1.91 -10.47
C PRO A 89 3.99 0.94 -10.96
N LEU A 90 4.24 -0.12 -10.19
CA LEU A 90 5.19 -1.16 -10.54
C LEU A 90 4.54 -2.00 -11.65
N VAL A 91 4.83 -1.63 -12.90
CA VAL A 91 4.56 -2.51 -14.04
C VAL A 91 5.57 -3.65 -13.95
N PHE A 92 5.13 -4.78 -13.42
CA PHE A 92 5.90 -6.02 -13.43
C PHE A 92 5.97 -6.50 -14.89
N PHE A 93 7.07 -6.19 -15.58
CA PHE A 93 7.39 -6.84 -16.85
C PHE A 93 7.88 -8.25 -16.50
N PRO A 94 7.16 -9.34 -16.84
CA PRO A 94 7.75 -10.67 -16.70
C PRO A 94 9.01 -10.71 -17.58
N ALA A 95 10.14 -11.03 -16.97
CA ALA A 95 11.41 -11.17 -17.65
C ALA A 95 11.36 -12.32 -18.65
N LEU A 96 11.02 -12.01 -19.90
CA LEU A 96 11.42 -12.82 -21.06
C LEU A 96 11.51 -11.92 -22.30
N THR A 97 12.56 -11.10 -22.36
CA THR A 97 13.03 -10.60 -23.67
C THR A 97 14.24 -11.43 -24.07
N VAL A 98 14.01 -12.42 -24.93
CA VAL A 98 15.08 -13.02 -25.75
C VAL A 98 15.57 -11.92 -26.69
N LEU A 99 16.70 -11.30 -26.38
CA LEU A 99 17.46 -10.54 -27.37
C LEU A 99 18.31 -11.54 -28.16
N SER A 100 17.76 -12.03 -29.27
CA SER A 100 18.63 -12.48 -30.36
C SER A 100 19.13 -11.23 -31.08
N ALA A 101 20.45 -11.02 -31.11
CA ALA A 101 21.07 -10.15 -32.10
C ALA A 101 22.58 -10.40 -32.21
N ASN A 102 22.94 -11.00 -33.35
CA ASN A 102 24.12 -10.72 -34.16
C ASN A 102 25.50 -11.22 -33.71
N ALA A 103 25.76 -12.50 -33.99
CA ALA A 103 27.08 -12.90 -34.46
C ALA A 103 27.04 -13.07 -35.99
N VAL A 104 27.43 -12.02 -36.73
CA VAL A 104 27.76 -12.15 -38.15
C VAL A 104 29.10 -12.88 -38.22
N TYR A 105 29.06 -14.18 -38.46
CA TYR A 105 30.27 -14.98 -38.69
C TYR A 105 30.71 -14.83 -40.16
N THR A 106 31.77 -14.07 -40.41
CA THR A 106 32.39 -14.01 -41.75
C THR A 106 33.45 -15.11 -41.86
N GLY A 107 33.11 -16.23 -42.51
CA GLY A 107 34.06 -17.31 -42.81
C GLY A 107 34.62 -17.20 -44.23
N LYS A 108 35.88 -16.76 -44.37
CA LYS A 108 36.62 -16.78 -45.65
C LYS A 108 37.15 -18.20 -45.89
N ASN A 109 36.59 -18.90 -46.86
CA ASN A 109 36.94 -20.28 -47.19
C ASN A 109 38.25 -20.33 -48.02
N ARG A 110 39.28 -21.03 -47.51
CA ARG A 110 40.47 -21.45 -48.27
C ARG A 110 40.71 -22.93 -48.00
N ASN A 111 40.24 -23.79 -48.91
CA ASN A 111 40.61 -25.20 -48.91
C ASN A 111 41.96 -25.37 -49.60
N HIS A 112 42.88 -26.03 -48.89
CA HIS A 112 44.09 -26.62 -49.43
C HIS A 112 44.09 -28.09 -49.02
N ARG A 113 44.33 -28.93 -50.05
CA ARG A 113 44.45 -30.41 -50.07
C ARG A 113 43.15 -31.18 -50.23
#